data_AF-A0A2K8KV41-F1
#
_entry.id   AF-A0A2K8KV41-F1
#
_cell.length_a   1.000
_cell.length_b   1.000
_cell.length_c   1.000
_cell.angle_alpha   90.00
_cell.angle_beta   90.00
_cell.angle_gamma   90.00
#
_symmetry.space_group_name_H-M   'P 1'
#
loop_
_entity.id
_entity.type
_entity.pdbx_description
1 polymer ?
#
loop_
_entity_poly.entity_id
_entity_poly.type
_entity_poly.pdbx_seq_one_letter_code
_entity_poly.pdbx_strand_id
1 'polypeptide(L)' 'MADIRSLDAFRKASKKKAAAGKSLCLNGHHRWATDTSTRFDSQQGKLVTRSVCQRCGHSRVTSQ' A
#
# COMPACT_ATOMS: atom_id res chain seq x y z
N MET A 1 -18.64 -4.34 -38.73
CA MET A 1 -18.65 -4.63 -37.28
C MET A 1 -17.46 -3.91 -36.67
N ALA A 2 -17.66 -2.64 -36.30
CA ALA A 2 -16.57 -1.77 -35.84
C ALA A 2 -16.26 -2.02 -34.37
N ASP A 3 -14.97 -2.05 -34.10
CA ASP A 3 -14.26 -2.40 -32.87
C ASP A 3 -14.58 -1.45 -31.71
N ILE A 4 -15.75 -1.57 -31.08
CA ILE A 4 -15.94 -1.03 -29.73
C ILE A 4 -15.19 -1.97 -28.81
N ARG A 5 -13.88 -1.75 -28.71
CA ARG A 5 -12.99 -2.39 -27.73
C ARG A 5 -13.57 -2.10 -26.36
N SER A 6 -14.34 -3.06 -25.85
CA SER A 6 -15.35 -2.86 -24.82
C SER A 6 -14.79 -2.10 -23.62
N LEU A 7 -15.26 -0.87 -23.39
CA LEU A 7 -14.96 -0.06 -22.21
C LEU A 7 -15.13 -0.84 -20.89
N ASP A 8 -16.03 -1.82 -20.88
CA ASP A 8 -16.23 -2.78 -19.80
C ASP A 8 -14.97 -3.62 -19.49
N ALA A 9 -14.26 -4.11 -20.51
CA ALA A 9 -13.03 -4.88 -20.34
C ALA A 9 -11.92 -4.04 -19.72
N PHE A 10 -11.81 -2.76 -20.12
CA PHE A 10 -10.85 -1.82 -19.52
C PHE A 10 -11.17 -1.55 -18.05
N ARG A 11 -12.45 -1.31 -17.73
CA ARG A 11 -12.92 -1.13 -16.35
C ARG A 11 -12.62 -2.34 -15.47
N LYS A 12 -12.89 -3.56 -15.96
CA LYS A 12 -12.59 -4.81 -15.25
C LYS A 12 -11.09 -5.00 -15.03
N ALA A 13 -10.26 -4.73 -16.05
CA ALA A 13 -8.80 -4.81 -15.92
C ALA A 13 -8.24 -3.81 -14.89
N SER A 14 -8.78 -2.59 -14.86
CA SER A 14 -8.39 -1.57 -13.87
C SER A 14 -8.74 -2.00 -12.44
N LYS A 15 -9.96 -2.52 -12.21
CA LYS A 15 -10.36 -3.08 -10.91
C LYS A 15 -9.49 -4.26 -10.49
N LYS A 16 -9.15 -5.16 -11.41
CA LYS A 16 -8.24 -6.29 -11.15
C LYS A 16 -6.85 -5.82 -10.76
N LYS A 17 -6.30 -4.79 -11.41
CA LYS A 17 -5.01 -4.16 -11.05
C LYS A 17 -5.07 -3.51 -9.66
N ALA A 18 -6.15 -2.80 -9.34
CA ALA A 18 -6.33 -2.16 -8.04
C ALA A 18 -6.49 -3.17 -6.88
N ALA A 19 -7.11 -4.32 -7.16
CA ALA A 19 -7.29 -5.40 -6.19
C ALA A 19 -6.05 -6.32 -6.06
N ALA A 20 -5.21 -6.39 -7.10
CA ALA A 20 -3.99 -7.20 -7.09
C ALA A 20 -3.06 -6.74 -5.96
N GLY A 21 -2.82 -7.63 -4.99
CA GLY A 21 -1.97 -7.35 -3.83
C GLY A 21 -2.67 -6.72 -2.63
N LYS A 22 -3.93 -6.26 -2.76
CA LYS A 22 -4.70 -5.71 -1.63
C LYS A 22 -5.42 -6.78 -0.79
N SER A 23 -5.77 -7.94 -1.35
CA SER A 23 -6.54 -8.98 -0.64
C SER A 23 -5.88 -9.43 0.68
N LEU A 24 -4.56 -9.65 0.66
CA LEU A 24 -3.81 -10.01 1.87
C LEU A 24 -3.76 -8.86 2.88
N CYS A 25 -3.56 -7.63 2.40
CA CYS A 25 -3.50 -6.45 3.27
C CYS A 25 -4.86 -6.10 3.87
N LEU A 26 -5.97 -6.35 3.17
CA LEU A 26 -7.34 -6.17 3.67
C LEU A 26 -7.64 -7.07 4.88
N ASN A 27 -7.02 -8.25 4.95
CA ASN A 27 -7.14 -9.20 6.06
C ASN A 27 -6.08 -8.98 7.16
N GLY A 28 -5.31 -7.89 7.12
CA GLY A 28 -4.26 -7.59 8.11
C GLY A 28 -2.89 -8.23 7.83
N HIS A 29 -2.72 -8.99 6.74
CA HIS A 29 -1.44 -9.60 6.35
C HIS A 29 -0.58 -8.63 5.53
N HIS A 30 -0.01 -7.66 6.23
CA HIS A 30 0.88 -6.65 5.65
C HIS A 30 2.31 -7.16 5.47
N ARG A 31 2.89 -6.90 4.30
CA ARG A 31 4.34 -7.04 4.07
C ARG A 31 5.02 -5.74 4.46
N TRP A 32 5.46 -5.64 5.71
CA TRP A 32 6.15 -4.47 6.25
C TRP A 32 7.58 -4.39 5.76
N ALA A 33 7.98 -3.22 5.25
CA ALA A 33 9.37 -2.85 5.02
C ALA A 33 9.71 -1.66 5.91
N THR A 34 10.89 -1.67 6.51
CA THR A 34 11.35 -0.57 7.36
C THR A 34 11.77 0.61 6.48
N ASP A 35 11.12 1.75 6.69
CA ASP A 35 11.49 3.00 6.05
C ASP A 35 12.58 3.67 6.89
N THR A 36 13.78 3.72 6.32
CA THR A 36 14.98 4.24 7.03
C THR A 36 15.07 5.76 6.96
N SER A 37 14.22 6.40 6.17
CA SER A 37 14.29 7.84 5.90
C SER A 37 14.02 8.69 7.15
N THR A 38 13.12 8.26 8.04
CA THR A 38 12.71 9.04 9.21
C THR A 38 12.83 8.20 10.47
N ARG A 39 13.88 8.49 11.25
CA ARG A 39 14.19 7.77 12.51
C ARG A 39 13.83 8.57 13.77
N PHE A 40 13.51 9.85 13.65
CA PHE A 40 13.25 10.74 14.79
C PHE A 40 11.95 11.52 14.55
N ASP A 41 11.04 11.46 15.52
CA ASP A 41 9.78 12.19 15.49
C ASP A 41 9.97 13.50 16.27
N SER A 42 9.99 14.63 15.56
CA SER A 42 10.23 15.95 16.15
C SER A 42 9.11 16.45 17.06
N GLN A 43 7.91 15.87 16.96
CA GLN A 43 6.77 16.22 17.81
C GLN A 43 6.80 15.45 19.13
N GLN A 44 7.19 14.17 19.09
CA GLN A 44 7.26 13.30 20.25
C GLN A 44 8.63 13.26 20.92
N GLY A 45 9.67 13.82 20.28
CA GLY A 45 11.02 13.92 20.83
C GLY A 45 11.73 12.58 21.00
N LYS A 46 11.31 11.54 20.27
CA LYS A 46 11.81 10.16 20.41
C LYS A 46 12.14 9.53 19.07
N LEU A 47 13.00 8.50 19.11
CA LEU A 47 13.29 7.72 17.93
C LEU A 47 12.10 6.82 17.59
N VAL A 48 11.70 6.87 16.33
CA VAL A 48 10.59 6.10 15.81
C VAL A 48 11.05 5.24 14.64
N THR A 49 10.52 4.02 14.58
CA THR A 49 10.71 3.12 13.46
C THR A 49 9.43 3.14 12.62
N ARG A 50 9.51 3.76 11.45
CA ARG A 50 8.43 3.73 10.47
C ARG A 50 8.54 2.46 9.63
N SER A 51 7.48 1.67 9.55
CA SER A 51 7.38 0.58 8.58
C SER A 51 6.26 0.88 7.58
N VAL A 52 6.55 0.74 6.29
CA VAL A 52 5.58 0.92 5.22
C VAL A 52 5.30 -0.42 4.56
N CYS A 53 4.03 -0.72 4.32
CA CYS A 53 3.64 -1.92 3.62
C CYS A 53 3.93 -1.77 2.12
N GLN A 54 4.75 -2.65 1.56
CA GLN A 54 5.12 -2.58 0.13
C GLN A 54 3.96 -2.89 -0.83
N ARG A 55 2.87 -3.50 -0.33
CA ARG A 55 1.70 -3.88 -1.15
C ARG A 55 0.65 -2.78 -1.20
N CYS A 56 0.27 -2.23 -0.04
CA CYS A 56 -0.81 -1.25 0.07
C CYS A 56 -0.34 0.17 0.41
N GLY A 57 0.94 0.38 0.73
CA GLY A 57 1.47 1.68 1.13
C GLY A 57 1.09 2.13 2.54
N HIS A 58 0.36 1.30 3.31
CA HIS A 58 -0.01 1.64 4.68
C HIS A 58 1.25 1.77 5.54
N SER A 59 1.34 2.82 6.37
CA SER A 59 2.48 3.05 7.25
C SER A 59 2.10 2.83 8.71
N ARG A 60 2.95 2.13 9.46
CA ARG A 60 2.91 2.04 10.91
C ARG A 60 4.14 2.70 11.50
N VAL A 61 3.98 3.32 12.66
CA VAL A 61 5.08 3.93 13.42
C VAL A 61 5.13 3.23 14.77
N THR A 62 6.28 2.67 15.11
CA THR A 62 6.51 2.05 16.43
C THR A 62 7.57 2.87 17.13
N SER A 63 7.26 3.39 18.31
CA SER A 63 8.26 4.05 19.15
C SER A 63 9.09 3.01 19.90
N GLN A 64 10.40 3.21 19.92
CA GLN A 64 11.29 2.54 20.87
C GLN A 64 11.25 3.23 22.22
#